data_AF-A0A1H2VTI9-F1
#
_entry.id   AF-A0A1H2VTI9-F1
#
_cell.length_a   1.000
_cell.length_b   1.000
_cell.length_c   1.000
_cell.angle_alpha   90.00
_cell.angle_beta   90.00
_cell.angle_gamma   90.00
#
_symmetry.space_group_name_H-M   'P 1'
#
loop_
_entity.id
_entity.type
_entity.pdbx_description
1 polymer ?
#
loop_
_entity_poly.entity_id
_entity_poly.type
_entity_poly.pdbx_seq_one_letter_code
_entity_poly.pdbx_strand_id
1 'polypeptide(L)' 'MPTVLPLATPRFLTDEQGNTLYAVLPIEEYNHLINIAKYYQQDDDNLTAEDLRKIAAAREQAKQGCRYQQ' A
#
# COMPACT_ATOMS: atom_id res chain seq x y z
N MET A 1 1.81 14.16 -15.40
CA MET A 1 0.59 13.44 -14.97
C MET A 1 0.89 11.96 -15.07
N PRO A 2 0.85 11.15 -13.99
CA PRO A 2 0.97 9.72 -14.12
C PRO A 2 -0.25 9.19 -14.89
N THR A 3 -0.01 8.60 -16.06
CA THR A 3 -1.05 7.95 -16.85
C THR A 3 -1.52 6.73 -16.07
N VAL A 4 -2.71 6.78 -15.50
CA VAL A 4 -3.35 5.61 -14.91
C VAL A 4 -3.86 4.78 -16.09
N LEU A 5 -3.10 3.76 -16.49
CA LEU A 5 -3.57 2.81 -17.49
C LEU A 5 -4.77 2.07 -16.88
N PRO A 6 -5.88 1.91 -17.62
CA PRO A 6 -7.02 1.16 -17.11
C PRO A 6 -6.58 -0.28 -16.87
N LEU A 7 -6.56 -0.69 -15.60
CA LEU A 7 -6.12 -2.01 -15.19
C LEU A 7 -6.92 -3.06 -15.96
N ALA A 8 -6.26 -3.79 -16.86
CA ALA A 8 -6.95 -4.79 -17.65
C ALA A 8 -7.58 -5.86 -16.74
N THR A 9 -8.85 -6.19 -16.94
CA THR A 9 -9.54 -7.21 -16.16
C THR A 9 -8.84 -8.57 -16.35
N PRO A 10 -8.33 -9.22 -15.28
CA PRO A 10 -7.69 -10.52 -15.40
C PRO A 10 -8.69 -11.56 -15.93
N ARG A 11 -8.23 -12.41 -16.85
CA ARG A 11 -9.00 -13.58 -17.26
C ARG A 11 -8.62 -14.77 -16.40
N PHE A 12 -9.58 -15.34 -15.70
CA PHE A 12 -9.36 -16.49 -14.86
C PHE A 12 -9.50 -17.80 -15.66
N LEU A 13 -8.59 -18.74 -15.38
CA LEU A 13 -8.65 -20.11 -15.86
C LEU A 13 -9.07 -20.99 -14.69
N THR A 14 -10.16 -21.73 -14.89
CA THR A 14 -10.77 -22.59 -13.88
C THR A 14 -10.54 -24.06 -14.21
N ASP A 15 -10.51 -24.90 -13.17
CA ASP A 15 -10.58 -26.35 -13.34
C ASP A 15 -12.00 -26.82 -13.72
N GLU A 16 -12.17 -28.14 -13.88
CA GLU A 16 -13.46 -28.77 -14.20
C GLU A 16 -14.53 -28.60 -13.11
N GLN A 17 -14.12 -28.26 -11.88
CA GLN A 17 -15.01 -28.03 -10.74
C GLN A 17 -15.34 -26.54 -10.58
N GLY A 18 -14.77 -25.67 -11.42
CA GLY A 18 -14.98 -24.22 -11.41
C GLY A 18 -14.03 -23.46 -10.47
N ASN A 19 -13.02 -24.11 -9.88
CA ASN A 19 -12.05 -23.44 -9.02
C ASN A 19 -11.06 -22.66 -9.88
N THR A 20 -10.83 -21.40 -9.52
CA THR A 20 -9.84 -20.55 -10.21
C THR A 20 -8.43 -20.97 -9.84
N LEU A 21 -7.64 -21.41 -10.82
CA LEU A 21 -6.26 -21.84 -10.62
C LEU A 21 -5.24 -20.80 -11.09
N TYR A 22 -5.54 -20.13 -12.20
CA TYR A 22 -4.63 -19.17 -12.82
C TYR A 22 -5.36 -17.89 -13.24
N ALA A 23 -4.64 -16.78 -13.24
CA ALA A 23 -5.08 -15.53 -13.85
C ALA A 23 -4.13 -15.19 -15.01
N VAL A 24 -4.72 -14.87 -16.16
CA VAL A 24 -4.00 -14.44 -17.36
C VAL A 24 -4.14 -12.93 -17.48
N LEU A 25 -2.99 -12.26 -17.57
CA LEU A 25 -2.85 -10.82 -17.65
C LEU A 25 -1.89 -10.47 -18.80
N PRO A 26 -2.05 -9.31 -19.46
CA PRO A 26 -0.99 -8.74 -20.29
C PRO A 26 0.31 -8.59 -19.48
N ILE A 27 1.45 -8.80 -20.13
CA ILE A 27 2.77 -8.75 -19.47
C ILE A 27 3.01 -7.40 -18.79
N GLU A 28 2.57 -6.31 -19.41
CA GLU A 28 2.70 -4.95 -18.86
C GLU A 28 1.97 -4.82 -17.52
N GLU A 29 0.77 -5.40 -17.40
CA GLU A 29 -0.03 -5.32 -16.16
C GLU A 29 0.48 -6.25 -15.08
N TYR A 30 0.94 -7.43 -15.45
CA TYR A 30 1.65 -8.29 -14.50
C TYR A 30 2.87 -7.56 -13.90
N ASN A 31 3.70 -6.95 -14.74
CA ASN A 31 4.88 -6.21 -14.29
C ASN A 31 4.50 -5.00 -13.43
N HIS A 32 3.43 -4.29 -13.78
CA HIS A 32 2.92 -3.18 -12.99
C HIS A 32 2.52 -3.63 -11.58
N LEU A 33 1.74 -4.71 -11.47
CA LEU A 33 1.35 -5.29 -10.17
C LEU A 33 2.55 -5.74 -9.34
N ILE A 34 3.56 -6.35 -9.96
CA ILE A 34 4.80 -6.74 -9.26
C ILE A 34 5.56 -5.52 -8.74
N ASN A 35 5.62 -4.43 -9.51
CA ASN A 35 6.29 -3.21 -9.07
C ASN A 35 5.57 -2.57 -7.87
N ILE A 36 4.24 -2.56 -7.88
CA ILE A 36 3.43 -2.13 -6.74
C ILE A 36 3.73 -3.00 -5.51
N ALA A 37 3.68 -4.33 -5.66
CA ALA A 37 3.94 -5.25 -4.56
C ALA A 37 5.35 -5.05 -3.96
N LYS A 38 6.36 -4.83 -4.80
CA LYS A 38 7.73 -4.55 -4.36
C LYS A 38 7.85 -3.23 -3.61
N TYR A 39 7.18 -2.18 -4.08
CA TYR A 39 7.17 -0.88 -3.40
C TYR A 39 6.67 -1.01 -1.96
N TYR A 40 5.53 -1.69 -1.77
CA TYR A 40 4.95 -1.91 -0.45
C TYR A 40 5.68 -2.97 0.40
N GLN A 41 6.51 -3.82 -0.21
CA GLN A 41 7.42 -4.71 0.53
C GLN A 41 8.68 -4.00 1.02
N GLN A 42 9.07 -2.88 0.39
CA GLN A 42 10.21 -2.08 0.82
C GLN A 42 9.87 -1.15 1.99
N ASP A 43 8.61 -0.74 2.09
CA ASP A 43 8.04 -0.11 3.30
C ASP A 43 7.73 -1.18 4.36
N ASP A 44 8.74 -1.98 4.73
CA ASP A 44 8.67 -2.80 5.95
C ASP A 44 8.29 -1.85 7.11
N ASP A 45 7.13 -2.13 7.72
CA ASP A 45 6.36 -1.36 8.71
C ASP A 45 7.11 -1.07 10.03
N ASN A 46 8.42 -0.88 10.00
CA ASN A 46 9.21 -0.51 11.14
C ASN A 46 9.20 1.02 11.28
N LEU A 47 8.23 1.52 12.04
CA LEU A 47 8.33 2.85 12.67
C LEU A 47 9.73 2.97 13.28
N THR A 48 10.55 3.83 12.71
CA THR A 48 11.90 4.01 13.21
C THR A 48 11.83 4.67 14.60
N ALA A 49 12.90 4.54 15.39
CA ALA A 49 12.97 5.26 16.66
C ALA A 49 12.81 6.79 16.49
N GLU A 50 13.11 7.32 15.30
CA GLU A 50 12.89 8.72 14.95
C GLU A 50 11.41 9.04 14.75
N ASP A 51 10.66 8.16 14.09
CA ASP A 51 9.21 8.32 13.88
C ASP A 51 8.45 8.28 15.21
N LEU A 52 8.86 7.39 16.13
CA LEU A 52 8.33 7.36 17.50
C LEU A 52 8.60 8.65 18.27
N ARG A 53 9.79 9.27 18.10
CA ARG A 53 10.12 10.57 18.70
C ARG A 53 9.25 11.68 18.15
N LYS A 54 9.01 11.71 16.83
CA LYS A 54 8.14 12.70 16.19
C LYS A 54 6.69 12.57 16.68
N ILE A 55 6.16 11.35 16.80
CA ILE A 55 4.82 11.09 17.34
C ILE A 55 4.73 11.52 18.82
N ALA A 56 5.73 11.23 19.63
CA ALA A 56 5.77 11.64 21.04
C ALA A 56 5.80 13.17 21.19
N ALA A 57 6.63 13.85 20.40
CA ALA A 57 6.70 15.30 20.40
C ALA A 57 5.37 15.96 19.96
N ALA A 58 4.73 15.43 18.91
CA ALA A 58 3.43 15.91 18.45
C ALA A 58 2.33 15.73 19.52
N ARG A 59 2.32 14.60 20.24
CA ARG A 59 1.38 14.37 21.36
C ARG A 59 1.60 15.32 22.53
N GLU A 60 2.86 15.63 22.85
CA GLU A 60 3.18 16.56 23.93
C GLU A 60 2.80 18.00 23.56
N GLN A 61 3.06 18.41 22.31
CA GLN A 61 2.62 19.70 21.78
C GLN A 61 1.09 19.82 21.73
N ALA A 62 0.37 18.76 21.37
CA ALA A 62 -1.09 18.75 21.39
C ALA A 62 -1.65 18.91 22.82
N LYS A 63 -1.03 18.26 23.82
CA LYS A 63 -1.38 18.45 25.25
C LYS A 63 -1.10 19.87 25.73
N GLN A 64 -0.01 20.50 25.27
CA GLN A 64 0.33 21.88 25.61
C GLN A 64 -0.59 22.88 24.90
N GLY A 65 -0.97 22.61 23.64
CA GLY A 65 -1.91 23.43 22.86
C GLY A 65 -3.34 23.46 23.45
N CYS A 66 -3.82 22.36 24.02
CA CYS A 66 -5.09 22.32 24.76
C CYS A 66 -5.05 23.09 26.10
N ARG A 67 -3.86 23.51 26.58
CA ARG A 67 -3.70 24.22 27.85
C ARG A 67 -3.76 25.74 27.73
N TYR A 68 -3.68 26.30 26.51
CA TYR A 68 -3.75 27.74 26.25
C TYR A 68 -5.14 28.22 25.79
N GLN A 69 -6.18 27.39 25.95
CA GLN A 69 -7.59 27.77 25.71
C GLN A 69 -8.51 27.58 26.93
N GLN A 70 -7.97 27.67 28.15
CA GLN A 70 -8.79 27.83 29.36
C GLN A 70 -8.36 29.06 30.15
#